data_AF-X1CR54-F1
#
_entry.id   AF-X1CR54-F1
#
_cell.length_a   1.000
_cell.length_b   1.000
_cell.length_c   1.000
_cell.angle_alpha   90.00
_cell.angle_beta   90.00
_cell.angle_gamma   90.00
#
_symmetry.space_group_name_H-M   'P 1'
#
loop_
_entity.id
_entity.type
_entity.pdbx_description
1 polymer ?
#
loop_
_entity_poly.entity_id
_entity_poly.type
_entity_poly.pdbx_seq_one_letter_code
_entity_poly.pdbx_strand_id
1 'polypeptide(L)'
;KSLSKRSDDCENNECIEDLQKKANYYFYKAEKTWEYMLENFKELSKVEKENLQTNLLIVNEQIIENDVEIINDNEAMKLQDPEPLIIVPENLAPFLPRTTNYLTQYKPKDLNFHAYRRYKELLSEISVDYNKMDELQNKKAGIGRTLKQLGVLYDNNDIDISEYTHLFEKYSSKLATIENVLEKLKNPEKKSGISKQQIKEAKSKI
;
A
#
# COMPACT_ATOMS: atom_id res chain seq x y z
N LYS A 1 -30.99 5.07 -1.64
CA LYS A 1 -30.68 6.31 -2.38
C LYS A 1 -29.38 6.08 -3.14
N SER A 2 -29.48 5.86 -4.44
CA SER A 2 -28.38 5.52 -5.34
C SER A 2 -27.51 6.75 -5.63
N LEU A 3 -26.28 6.76 -5.12
CA LEU A 3 -25.26 7.77 -5.40
C LEU A 3 -24.15 7.27 -6.35
N SER A 4 -24.35 6.14 -7.04
CA SER A 4 -23.29 5.51 -7.85
C SER A 4 -23.43 5.68 -9.37
N LYS A 5 -24.05 6.76 -9.84
CA LYS A 5 -24.01 7.15 -11.25
C LYS A 5 -23.46 8.57 -11.32
N ARG A 6 -22.13 8.77 -11.39
CA ARG A 6 -21.58 10.09 -11.78
C ARG A 6 -20.09 10.22 -12.09
N SER A 7 -19.34 9.15 -12.32
CA SER A 7 -17.92 9.30 -12.74
C SER A 7 -17.61 8.81 -14.15
N ASP A 8 -18.50 8.05 -14.79
CA ASP A 8 -18.25 7.47 -16.12
C ASP A 8 -18.94 8.24 -17.27
N ASP A 9 -19.69 9.32 -16.99
CA ASP A 9 -20.54 10.00 -17.99
C ASP A 9 -19.98 11.34 -18.53
N CYS A 10 -18.69 11.64 -18.34
CA CYS A 10 -18.07 12.87 -18.86
C CYS A 10 -17.39 12.68 -20.24
N GLU A 11 -17.86 11.76 -21.07
CA GLU A 11 -17.42 11.63 -22.47
C GLU A 11 -18.25 12.49 -23.45
N ASN A 12 -19.33 13.11 -22.98
CA ASN A 12 -20.16 14.00 -23.80
C ASN A 12 -19.52 15.40 -23.91
N ASN A 13 -19.38 15.89 -25.14
CA ASN A 13 -18.82 17.22 -25.47
C ASN A 13 -19.48 18.37 -24.67
N GLU A 14 -20.79 18.28 -24.39
CA GLU A 14 -21.53 19.27 -23.60
C GLU A 14 -21.02 19.41 -22.17
N CYS A 15 -20.65 18.30 -21.50
CA CYS A 15 -20.14 18.33 -20.14
C CYS A 15 -18.73 18.94 -20.08
N ILE A 16 -17.92 18.70 -21.11
CA ILE A 16 -16.57 19.29 -21.23
C ILE A 16 -16.70 20.80 -21.41
N GLU A 17 -17.62 21.23 -22.26
CA GLU A 17 -17.89 22.64 -22.50
C GLU A 17 -18.38 23.35 -21.23
N ASP A 18 -19.29 22.73 -20.47
CA ASP A 18 -19.76 23.27 -19.18
C ASP A 18 -18.62 23.43 -18.17
N LEU A 19 -17.72 22.44 -18.06
CA LEU A 19 -16.56 22.51 -17.18
C LEU A 19 -15.58 23.61 -17.62
N GLN A 20 -15.37 23.80 -18.93
CA GLN A 20 -14.58 24.90 -19.46
C GLN A 20 -15.21 26.26 -19.14
N LYS A 21 -16.53 26.40 -19.29
CA LYS A 21 -17.28 27.62 -18.91
C LYS A 21 -17.09 27.93 -17.42
N LYS A 22 -17.16 26.90 -16.57
CA LYS A 22 -16.92 27.05 -15.13
C LYS A 22 -15.47 27.41 -14.79
N ALA A 23 -14.50 26.86 -15.51
CA ALA A 23 -13.10 27.23 -15.36
C ALA A 23 -12.87 28.72 -15.67
N ASN A 24 -13.41 29.21 -16.79
CA ASN A 24 -13.36 30.64 -17.15
C ASN A 24 -14.06 31.52 -16.10
N TYR A 25 -15.19 31.08 -15.55
CA TYR A 25 -15.85 31.79 -14.46
C TYR A 25 -14.95 31.95 -13.23
N TYR A 26 -14.27 30.89 -12.78
CA TYR A 26 -13.36 30.98 -11.64
C TYR A 26 -12.14 31.86 -11.95
N PHE A 27 -11.64 31.82 -13.19
CA PHE A 27 -10.57 32.69 -13.66
C PHE A 27 -10.93 34.17 -13.50
N TYR A 28 -12.00 34.63 -14.14
CA TYR A 28 -12.42 36.03 -14.06
C TYR A 28 -12.82 36.45 -12.65
N LYS A 29 -13.38 35.52 -11.86
CA LYS A 29 -13.71 35.78 -10.46
C LYS A 29 -12.45 36.01 -9.62
N ALA A 30 -11.38 35.25 -9.85
CA ALA A 30 -10.11 35.42 -9.17
C ALA A 30 -9.45 36.76 -9.52
N GLU A 31 -9.36 37.07 -10.83
CA GLU A 31 -8.83 38.35 -11.33
C GLU A 31 -9.57 39.53 -10.68
N LYS A 32 -10.90 39.57 -10.81
CA LYS A 32 -11.74 40.63 -10.24
C LYS A 32 -11.58 40.75 -8.73
N THR A 33 -11.39 39.63 -8.03
CA THR A 33 -11.20 39.63 -6.57
C THR A 33 -9.87 40.28 -6.20
N TRP A 34 -8.79 39.97 -6.93
CA TRP A 34 -7.47 40.52 -6.64
C TRP A 34 -7.33 41.98 -7.08
N GLU A 35 -7.94 42.37 -8.19
CA GLU A 35 -8.07 43.78 -8.59
C GLU A 35 -8.85 44.57 -7.51
N TYR A 36 -10.00 44.04 -7.09
CA TYR A 36 -10.79 44.64 -6.02
C TYR A 36 -9.98 44.78 -4.73
N MET A 37 -9.14 43.79 -4.41
CA MET A 37 -8.27 43.86 -3.23
C MET A 37 -7.22 44.98 -3.33
N LEU A 38 -6.59 45.14 -4.50
CA LEU A 38 -5.60 46.20 -4.72
C LEU A 38 -6.22 47.60 -4.67
N GLU A 39 -7.43 47.76 -5.20
CA GLU A 39 -8.11 49.07 -5.24
C GLU A 39 -8.68 49.49 -3.89
N ASN A 40 -9.26 48.55 -3.13
CA ASN A 40 -10.04 48.89 -1.94
C ASN A 40 -9.28 48.76 -0.62
N PHE A 41 -8.25 47.91 -0.52
CA PHE A 41 -7.47 47.78 0.71
C PHE A 41 -6.25 48.71 0.72
N LYS A 42 -6.45 49.90 1.31
CA LYS A 42 -5.38 50.91 1.48
C LYS A 42 -4.30 50.49 2.48
N GLU A 43 -4.61 49.58 3.41
CA GLU A 43 -3.72 49.14 4.50
C GLU A 43 -2.80 47.95 4.15
N LEU A 44 -2.78 47.50 2.90
CA LEU A 44 -1.89 46.41 2.48
C LEU A 44 -0.42 46.80 2.64
N SER A 45 0.37 45.92 3.26
CA SER A 45 1.82 46.06 3.34
C SER A 45 2.46 45.99 1.96
N LYS A 46 3.68 46.51 1.82
CA LYS A 46 4.41 46.49 0.55
C LYS A 46 4.57 45.06 -0.01
N VAL A 47 4.85 44.11 0.88
CA VAL A 47 5.01 42.68 0.52
C VAL A 47 3.69 42.07 0.04
N GLU A 48 2.58 42.38 0.69
CA GLU A 48 1.26 41.87 0.28
C GLU A 48 0.83 42.42 -1.09
N LYS A 49 1.13 43.69 -1.37
CA LYS A 49 0.87 44.29 -2.68
C LYS A 49 1.69 43.64 -3.78
N GLU A 50 2.98 43.38 -3.54
CA GLU A 50 3.87 42.68 -4.47
C GLU A 50 3.38 41.25 -4.73
N ASN A 51 2.92 40.55 -3.70
CA ASN A 51 2.34 39.20 -3.83
C ASN A 51 1.05 39.21 -4.67
N LEU A 52 0.15 40.15 -4.42
CA LEU A 52 -1.09 40.30 -5.19
C LEU A 52 -0.83 40.62 -6.66
N GLN A 53 0.15 41.50 -6.94
CA GLN A 53 0.59 41.81 -8.30
C GLN A 53 1.21 40.59 -8.99
N THR A 54 2.00 39.80 -8.25
CA THR A 54 2.58 38.56 -8.77
C THR A 54 1.48 37.54 -9.10
N ASN A 55 0.47 37.41 -8.24
CA ASN A 55 -0.67 36.52 -8.48
C ASN A 55 -1.46 36.95 -9.72
N LEU A 56 -1.76 38.24 -9.86
CA LEU A 56 -2.43 38.78 -11.06
C LEU A 56 -1.62 38.51 -12.33
N LEU A 57 -0.29 38.68 -12.28
CA LEU A 57 0.59 38.35 -13.39
C LEU A 57 0.51 36.86 -13.74
N ILE A 58 0.52 35.97 -12.74
CA ILE A 58 0.36 34.52 -12.96
C ILE A 58 -0.97 34.20 -13.61
N VAL A 59 -2.08 34.78 -13.14
CA VAL A 59 -3.40 34.55 -13.74
C VAL A 59 -3.42 35.03 -15.18
N ASN A 60 -2.98 36.26 -15.44
CA ASN A 60 -3.11 36.87 -16.76
C ASN A 60 -2.14 36.29 -17.81
N GLU A 61 -0.96 35.81 -17.39
CA GLU A 61 0.06 35.31 -18.32
C GLU A 61 0.15 33.78 -18.41
N GLN A 62 -0.19 33.04 -17.34
CA GLN A 62 0.05 31.58 -17.28
C GLN A 62 -1.22 30.74 -17.42
N ILE A 63 -2.40 31.31 -17.15
CA ILE A 63 -3.65 30.57 -17.29
C ILE A 63 -4.20 30.78 -18.70
N ILE A 64 -4.41 29.68 -19.41
CA ILE A 64 -4.98 29.69 -20.76
C ILE A 64 -6.50 29.87 -20.64
N GLU A 65 -7.02 30.95 -21.19
CA GLU A 65 -8.46 31.13 -21.37
C GLU A 65 -9.00 30.11 -22.38
N ASN A 66 -10.14 29.50 -22.06
CA ASN A 66 -10.83 28.62 -23.00
C ASN A 66 -11.76 29.46 -23.89
N ASP A 67 -11.90 29.09 -25.17
CA ASP A 67 -12.81 29.76 -26.12
C ASP A 67 -14.27 29.31 -25.89
N VAL A 68 -14.84 29.72 -24.75
CA VAL A 68 -16.21 29.38 -24.33
C VAL A 68 -16.90 30.58 -23.68
N GLU A 69 -18.23 30.58 -23.73
CA GLU A 69 -19.05 31.66 -23.17
C GLU A 69 -18.85 31.85 -21.66
N ILE A 70 -18.85 33.11 -21.22
CA ILE A 70 -18.76 33.47 -19.81
C ILE A 70 -20.13 33.27 -19.16
N ILE A 71 -20.17 32.49 -18.09
CA ILE A 71 -21.39 32.17 -17.33
C ILE A 71 -21.54 33.04 -16.09
N ASN A 72 -22.78 33.20 -15.61
CA ASN A 72 -23.10 33.98 -14.41
C ASN A 72 -22.97 33.17 -13.11
N ASP A 73 -22.89 33.85 -11.95
CA ASP A 73 -22.80 33.22 -10.61
C ASP A 73 -23.86 32.12 -10.39
N ASN A 74 -25.12 32.37 -10.78
CA ASN A 74 -26.21 31.40 -10.60
C ASN A 74 -26.07 30.15 -11.46
N GLU A 75 -25.45 30.26 -12.62
CA GLU A 75 -25.21 29.14 -13.54
C GLU A 75 -23.98 28.35 -13.08
N ALA A 76 -22.92 29.05 -12.69
CA ALA A 76 -21.70 28.44 -12.13
C ALA A 76 -21.99 27.61 -10.87
N MET A 77 -22.86 28.09 -9.97
CA MET A 77 -23.23 27.35 -8.76
C MET A 77 -24.05 26.09 -9.03
N LYS A 78 -24.74 25.99 -10.17
CA LYS A 78 -25.49 24.79 -10.55
C LYS A 78 -24.59 23.68 -11.08
N LEU A 79 -23.45 24.04 -11.67
CA LEU A 79 -22.51 23.07 -12.19
C LEU A 79 -21.71 22.42 -11.04
N GLN A 80 -21.56 21.10 -11.06
CA GLN A 80 -20.77 20.38 -10.05
C GLN A 80 -19.28 20.51 -10.38
N ASP A 81 -18.44 20.78 -9.38
CA ASP A 81 -16.99 20.72 -9.58
C ASP A 81 -16.55 19.27 -9.84
N PRO A 82 -15.54 19.05 -10.70
CA PRO A 82 -14.97 17.73 -10.86
C PRO A 82 -14.38 17.29 -9.51
N GLU A 83 -14.64 16.04 -9.12
CA GLU A 83 -14.00 15.49 -7.93
C GLU A 83 -12.48 15.42 -8.14
N PRO A 84 -11.65 15.76 -7.13
CA PRO A 84 -10.21 15.73 -7.27
C PRO A 84 -9.73 14.32 -7.59
N LEU A 85 -8.92 14.17 -8.63
CA LEU A 85 -8.30 12.89 -8.95
C LEU A 85 -7.19 12.57 -7.93
N ILE A 86 -7.46 11.65 -7.01
CA ILE A 86 -6.46 11.15 -6.07
C ILE A 86 -5.88 9.84 -6.61
N ILE A 87 -4.65 9.90 -7.14
CA ILE A 87 -3.91 8.72 -7.57
C ILE A 87 -3.16 8.15 -6.35
N VAL A 88 -3.54 6.95 -5.92
CA VAL A 88 -2.86 6.25 -4.82
C VAL A 88 -2.10 5.04 -5.35
N PRO A 89 -0.78 4.94 -5.08
CA PRO A 89 0.02 3.77 -5.41
C PRO A 89 -0.56 2.48 -4.83
N GLU A 90 -0.47 1.36 -5.56
CA GLU A 90 -1.07 0.06 -5.16
C GLU A 90 -0.58 -0.42 -3.78
N ASN A 91 0.71 -0.20 -3.47
CA ASN A 91 1.29 -0.55 -2.17
C ASN A 91 0.71 0.25 -0.99
N LEU A 92 0.11 1.42 -1.25
CA LEU A 92 -0.50 2.28 -0.24
C LEU A 92 -2.02 2.10 -0.13
N ALA A 93 -2.65 1.48 -1.14
CA ALA A 93 -4.09 1.22 -1.17
C ALA A 93 -4.63 0.49 0.08
N PRO A 94 -3.94 -0.53 0.66
CA PRO A 94 -4.43 -1.23 1.84
C PRO A 94 -4.43 -0.38 3.12
N PHE A 95 -3.68 0.73 3.14
CA PHE A 95 -3.55 1.61 4.30
C PHE A 95 -4.54 2.77 4.28
N LEU A 96 -5.31 2.92 3.21
CA LEU A 96 -6.35 3.94 3.14
C LEU A 96 -7.54 3.58 4.04
N PRO A 97 -8.05 4.52 4.83
CA PRO A 97 -9.32 4.35 5.53
C PRO A 97 -10.43 3.98 4.54
N ARG A 98 -11.33 3.07 4.92
CA ARG A 98 -12.48 2.70 4.06
C ARG A 98 -13.35 3.91 3.70
N THR A 99 -13.31 4.94 4.53
CA THR A 99 -13.99 6.22 4.31
C THR A 99 -13.38 7.04 3.17
N THR A 100 -12.16 6.80 2.70
CA THR A 100 -11.59 7.54 1.56
C THR A 100 -11.71 6.80 0.24
N ASN A 101 -12.32 5.61 0.25
CA ASN A 101 -12.40 4.73 -0.92
C ASN A 101 -13.25 5.32 -2.06
N TYR A 102 -14.14 6.26 -1.77
CA TYR A 102 -14.94 6.97 -2.79
C TYR A 102 -14.15 8.06 -3.53
N LEU A 103 -13.03 8.53 -2.98
CA LEU A 103 -12.17 9.57 -3.59
C LEU A 103 -11.12 9.00 -4.55
N THR A 104 -10.96 7.68 -4.54
CA THR A 104 -9.98 6.97 -5.35
C THR A 104 -10.71 6.29 -6.51
N GLN A 105 -10.43 6.72 -7.75
CA GLN A 105 -10.96 6.10 -8.96
C GLN A 105 -10.27 4.74 -9.23
N TYR A 106 -10.39 3.78 -8.31
CA TYR A 106 -10.04 2.41 -8.63
C TYR A 106 -11.05 1.90 -9.66
N LYS A 107 -10.66 1.82 -10.93
CA LYS A 107 -11.37 0.91 -11.84
C LYS A 107 -11.24 -0.48 -11.22
N PRO A 108 -12.34 -1.17 -10.86
CA PRO A 108 -12.25 -2.52 -10.31
C PRO A 108 -11.67 -3.55 -11.30
N LYS A 109 -11.37 -3.11 -12.54
CA LYS A 109 -10.46 -3.74 -13.50
C LYS A 109 -9.15 -2.95 -13.41
N ASP A 110 -8.23 -3.30 -12.51
CA ASP A 110 -7.22 -4.33 -12.75
C ASP A 110 -6.66 -4.84 -11.42
N LEU A 111 -7.52 -5.28 -10.49
CA LEU A 111 -7.00 -6.20 -9.48
C LEU A 111 -6.58 -7.47 -10.25
N ASN A 112 -5.28 -7.65 -10.46
CA ASN A 112 -4.76 -8.87 -11.02
C ASN A 112 -5.11 -10.00 -10.04
N PHE A 113 -6.25 -10.65 -10.27
CA PHE A 113 -6.78 -11.68 -9.37
C PHE A 113 -5.74 -12.80 -9.16
N HIS A 114 -4.90 -13.06 -10.16
CA HIS A 114 -3.79 -14.00 -10.03
C HIS A 114 -2.70 -13.49 -9.07
N ALA A 115 -2.40 -12.18 -9.04
CA ALA A 115 -1.47 -11.60 -8.09
C ALA A 115 -2.03 -11.63 -6.65
N TYR A 116 -3.29 -11.25 -6.48
CA TYR A 116 -3.97 -11.33 -5.17
C TYR A 116 -4.05 -12.77 -4.65
N ARG A 117 -4.39 -13.72 -5.52
CA ARG A 117 -4.45 -15.15 -5.17
C ARG A 117 -3.07 -15.68 -4.80
N ARG A 118 -2.03 -15.36 -5.57
CA ARG A 118 -0.63 -15.71 -5.25
C ARG A 118 -0.20 -15.15 -3.89
N TYR A 119 -0.55 -13.90 -3.59
CA TYR A 119 -0.25 -13.29 -2.29
C TYR A 119 -0.93 -14.03 -1.13
N LYS A 120 -2.21 -14.39 -1.29
CA LYS A 120 -2.92 -15.19 -0.27
C LYS A 120 -2.33 -16.58 -0.08
N GLU A 121 -1.98 -17.26 -1.15
CA GLU A 121 -1.33 -18.58 -1.12
C GLU A 121 0.02 -18.49 -0.39
N LEU A 122 0.85 -17.49 -0.72
CA LEU A 122 2.12 -17.22 -0.03
C LEU A 122 1.92 -16.98 1.48
N LEU A 123 0.94 -16.16 1.88
CA LEU A 123 0.66 -15.93 3.30
C LEU A 123 0.23 -17.20 4.03
N SER A 124 -0.57 -18.05 3.38
CA SER A 124 -0.98 -19.33 3.97
C SER A 124 0.20 -20.29 4.13
N GLU A 125 1.10 -20.37 3.15
CA GLU A 125 2.29 -21.20 3.21
C GLU A 125 3.22 -20.76 4.34
N ILE A 126 3.46 -19.44 4.42
CA ILE A 126 4.24 -18.83 5.50
C ILE A 126 3.64 -19.18 6.87
N SER A 127 2.31 -19.06 7.04
CA SER A 127 1.65 -19.38 8.32
C SER A 127 1.77 -20.86 8.71
N VAL A 128 1.70 -21.77 7.74
CA VAL A 128 1.87 -23.22 7.96
C VAL A 128 3.31 -23.54 8.35
N ASP A 129 4.29 -22.90 7.71
CA ASP A 129 5.71 -23.10 8.02
C ASP A 129 6.06 -22.58 9.42
N TYR A 130 5.50 -21.46 9.87
CA TYR A 130 5.68 -20.96 11.25
C TYR A 130 5.16 -21.96 12.28
N ASN A 131 3.93 -22.45 12.12
CA ASN A 131 3.36 -23.45 13.04
C ASN A 131 4.22 -24.72 13.09
N LYS A 132 4.72 -25.16 11.94
CA LYS A 132 5.59 -26.33 11.83
C LYS A 132 6.96 -26.10 12.47
N MET A 133 7.52 -24.89 12.37
CA MET A 133 8.76 -24.52 13.03
C MET A 133 8.62 -24.56 14.56
N ASP A 134 7.52 -24.05 15.09
CA ASP A 134 7.25 -24.06 16.54
C ASP A 134 7.06 -25.49 17.07
N GLU A 135 6.33 -26.35 16.34
CA GLU A 135 6.23 -27.77 16.67
C GLU A 135 7.60 -28.47 16.72
N LEU A 136 8.46 -28.20 15.73
CA LEU A 136 9.79 -28.79 15.65
C LEU A 136 10.72 -28.27 16.77
N GLN A 137 10.62 -27.00 17.14
CA GLN A 137 11.35 -26.45 18.30
C GLN A 137 10.90 -27.12 19.61
N ASN A 138 9.60 -27.30 19.79
CA ASN A 138 9.06 -28.00 20.95
C ASN A 138 9.53 -29.46 21.02
N LYS A 139 9.54 -30.18 19.89
CA LYS A 139 10.09 -31.54 19.79
C LYS A 139 11.59 -31.58 20.08
N LYS A 140 12.36 -30.61 19.57
CA LYS A 140 13.80 -30.46 19.86
C LYS A 140 14.05 -30.31 21.37
N ALA A 141 13.30 -29.41 22.03
CA ALA A 141 13.40 -29.20 23.47
C ALA A 141 12.99 -30.44 24.29
N GLY A 142 11.97 -31.17 23.83
CA GLY A 142 11.57 -32.47 24.41
C GLY A 142 12.72 -33.49 24.37
N ILE A 143 13.33 -33.68 23.19
CA ILE A 143 14.45 -34.62 23.01
C ILE A 143 15.69 -34.19 23.81
N GLY A 144 15.98 -32.89 23.86
CA GLY A 144 17.08 -32.36 24.68
C GLY A 144 16.91 -32.69 26.18
N ARG A 145 15.67 -32.62 26.69
CA ARG A 145 15.36 -33.03 28.07
C ARG A 145 15.55 -34.53 28.29
N THR A 146 15.10 -35.37 27.35
CA THR A 146 15.29 -36.83 27.47
C THR A 146 16.77 -37.23 27.42
N LEU A 147 17.58 -36.58 26.57
CA LEU A 147 19.02 -36.82 26.53
C LEU A 147 19.70 -36.43 27.84
N LYS A 148 19.31 -35.29 28.43
CA LYS A 148 19.81 -34.86 29.75
C LYS A 148 19.44 -35.86 30.85
N GLN A 149 18.21 -36.37 30.84
CA GLN A 149 17.77 -37.38 31.81
C GLN A 149 18.51 -38.71 31.65
N LEU A 150 18.76 -39.15 30.40
CA LEU A 150 19.57 -40.35 30.15
C LEU A 150 20.98 -40.23 30.73
N GLY A 151 21.61 -39.05 30.61
CA GLY A 151 22.92 -38.80 31.23
C GLY A 151 22.87 -38.95 32.76
N VAL A 152 21.85 -38.40 33.40
CA VAL A 152 21.66 -38.54 34.86
C VAL A 152 21.45 -40.00 35.28
N LEU A 153 20.65 -40.77 34.52
CA LEU A 153 20.42 -42.19 34.80
C LEU A 153 21.71 -43.00 34.68
N TYR A 154 22.55 -42.67 33.69
CA TYR A 154 23.85 -43.30 33.54
C TYR A 154 24.80 -42.95 34.69
N ASP A 155 24.87 -41.67 35.08
CA ASP A 155 25.70 -41.21 36.21
C ASP A 155 25.29 -41.86 37.54
N ASN A 156 24.01 -42.16 37.71
CA ASN A 156 23.45 -42.84 38.89
C ASN A 156 23.59 -44.37 38.83
N ASN A 157 24.10 -44.96 37.74
CA ASN A 157 24.10 -46.41 37.46
C ASN A 157 22.69 -47.03 37.42
N ASP A 158 21.65 -46.25 37.09
CA ASP A 158 20.26 -46.72 36.95
C ASP A 158 19.98 -47.39 35.59
N ILE A 159 20.94 -47.34 34.66
CA ILE A 159 20.84 -47.91 33.32
C ILE A 159 22.15 -48.58 32.91
N ASP A 160 22.06 -49.70 32.19
CA ASP A 160 23.23 -50.38 31.64
C ASP A 160 23.86 -49.60 30.48
N ILE A 161 25.17 -49.74 30.31
CA ILE A 161 25.95 -49.02 29.30
C ILE A 161 25.48 -49.35 27.88
N SER A 162 25.03 -50.59 27.64
CA SER A 162 24.51 -51.03 26.35
C SER A 162 23.19 -50.33 26.01
N GLU A 163 22.25 -50.31 26.95
CA GLU A 163 20.95 -49.66 26.78
C GLU A 163 21.08 -48.14 26.68
N TYR A 164 21.95 -47.54 27.50
CA TYR A 164 22.27 -46.12 27.43
C TYR A 164 22.77 -45.73 26.04
N THR A 165 23.76 -46.46 25.52
CA THR A 165 24.36 -46.16 24.21
C THR A 165 23.32 -46.21 23.09
N HIS A 166 22.49 -47.25 23.07
CA HIS A 166 21.44 -47.40 22.06
C HIS A 166 20.38 -46.28 22.14
N LEU A 167 19.92 -45.93 23.34
CA LEU A 167 18.93 -44.85 23.52
C LEU A 167 19.53 -43.49 23.19
N PHE A 168 20.77 -43.24 23.59
CA PHE A 168 21.48 -42.00 23.31
C PHE A 168 21.66 -41.77 21.80
N GLU A 169 22.10 -42.79 21.05
CA GLU A 169 22.23 -42.72 19.58
C GLU A 169 20.89 -42.47 18.90
N LYS A 170 19.84 -43.16 19.34
CA LYS A 170 18.47 -43.02 18.79
C LYS A 170 17.96 -41.59 18.96
N TYR A 171 18.08 -41.01 20.15
CA TYR A 171 17.60 -39.65 20.41
C TYR A 171 18.50 -38.58 19.79
N SER A 172 19.81 -38.81 19.73
CA SER A 172 20.76 -37.91 19.05
C SER A 172 20.51 -37.86 17.55
N SER A 173 20.22 -39.01 16.91
CA SER A 173 19.85 -39.07 15.49
C SER A 173 18.53 -38.34 15.21
N LYS A 174 17.54 -38.46 16.11
CA LYS A 174 16.29 -37.70 16.03
C LYS A 174 16.51 -36.20 16.22
N LEU A 175 17.45 -35.80 17.08
CA LEU A 175 17.80 -34.39 17.25
C LEU A 175 18.42 -33.82 15.97
N ALA A 176 19.40 -34.52 15.40
CA ALA A 176 20.08 -34.10 14.17
C ALA A 176 19.12 -34.00 12.97
N THR A 177 18.15 -34.90 12.87
CA THR A 177 17.11 -34.83 11.81
C THR A 177 16.22 -33.60 11.98
N ILE A 178 15.80 -33.27 13.21
CA ILE A 178 15.00 -32.06 13.48
C ILE A 178 15.79 -30.79 13.20
N GLU A 179 17.07 -30.73 13.59
CA GLU A 179 17.94 -29.58 13.31
C GLU A 179 18.11 -29.35 11.81
N ASN A 180 18.37 -30.40 11.04
CA ASN A 180 18.44 -30.34 9.58
C ASN A 180 17.13 -29.84 8.94
N VAL A 181 15.96 -30.23 9.48
CA VAL A 181 14.67 -29.75 8.98
C VAL A 181 14.46 -28.27 9.34
N LEU A 182 14.81 -27.86 10.57
CA LEU A 182 14.72 -26.46 11.00
C LEU A 182 15.65 -25.55 10.18
N GLU A 183 16.86 -25.98 9.85
CA GLU A 183 17.75 -25.22 8.96
C GLU A 183 17.19 -25.06 7.56
N LYS A 184 16.59 -26.12 7.00
CA LYS A 184 15.92 -26.08 5.69
C LYS A 184 14.69 -25.15 5.68
N LEU A 185 13.98 -25.04 6.80
CA LEU A 185 12.83 -24.13 6.95
C LEU A 185 13.28 -22.67 7.18
N LYS A 186 14.38 -22.43 7.90
CA LYS A 186 14.94 -21.08 8.11
C LYS A 186 15.56 -20.50 6.84
N ASN A 187 16.15 -21.35 5.99
CA ASN A 187 16.80 -20.94 4.74
C ASN A 187 16.12 -21.62 3.53
N PRO A 188 14.96 -21.13 3.07
CA PRO A 188 14.27 -21.68 1.90
C PRO A 188 15.04 -21.47 0.58
N GLU A 189 16.06 -20.59 0.57
CA GLU A 189 16.89 -20.23 -0.59
C GLU A 189 17.54 -21.44 -1.30
N LYS A 190 17.65 -22.61 -0.65
CA LYS A 190 18.23 -23.82 -1.26
C LYS A 190 17.23 -24.72 -1.99
N LYS A 191 15.91 -24.49 -1.89
CA LYS A 191 14.88 -25.34 -2.54
C LYS A 191 14.32 -24.75 -3.84
N SER A 192 14.30 -23.44 -3.98
CA SER A 192 13.91 -22.76 -5.22
C SER A 192 15.14 -22.01 -5.70
N GLY A 193 15.68 -22.34 -6.88
CA GLY A 193 16.78 -21.61 -7.53
C GLY A 193 16.40 -20.18 -7.96
N ILE A 194 15.71 -19.45 -7.10
CA ILE A 194 15.21 -18.10 -7.30
C ILE A 194 16.16 -17.20 -6.51
N SER A 195 17.13 -16.64 -7.23
CA SER A 195 18.09 -15.70 -6.67
C SER A 195 17.37 -14.42 -6.22
N LYS A 196 17.98 -13.67 -5.29
CA LYS A 196 17.50 -12.35 -4.85
C LYS A 196 17.22 -11.38 -6.00
N GLN A 197 17.79 -11.62 -7.20
CA GLN A 197 17.51 -10.85 -8.41
C GLN A 197 16.11 -11.11 -8.97
N GLN A 198 15.61 -12.35 -8.94
CA GLN A 198 14.27 -12.69 -9.46
C GLN A 198 13.14 -12.13 -8.57
N ILE A 199 13.34 -12.07 -7.26
CA ILE A 199 12.41 -11.40 -6.31
C ILE A 199 12.43 -9.87 -6.53
N LYS A 200 13.59 -9.31 -6.88
CA LYS A 200 13.76 -7.87 -7.16
C LYS A 200 13.14 -7.49 -8.52
N GLU A 201 13.26 -8.35 -9.52
CA GLU A 201 12.60 -8.21 -10.84
C GLU A 201 11.09 -8.39 -10.76
N ALA A 202 10.59 -9.30 -9.91
CA ALA A 202 9.15 -9.44 -9.67
C ALA A 202 8.57 -8.20 -8.96
N LYS A 203 9.35 -7.56 -8.07
CA LYS A 203 8.98 -6.28 -7.43
C LYS A 203 9.08 -5.07 -8.35
N SER A 204 9.84 -5.14 -9.44
CA SER A 204 9.97 -4.04 -10.42
C SER A 204 9.02 -4.17 -11.61
N LYS A 205 8.31 -5.30 -11.73
CA LYS A 205 7.30 -5.57 -12.76
C LYS A 205 5.86 -5.54 -12.20
N ILE A 206 5.72 -5.28 -10.90
CA ILE A 206 4.52 -4.76 -10.24
C ILE A 206 4.70 -3.24 -10.21
#